data_AF-A0A4R8IT29-F1
#
_entry.id   AF-A0A4R8IT29-F1
#
_cell.length_a   1.000
_cell.length_b   1.000
_cell.length_c   1.000
_cell.angle_alpha   90.00
_cell.angle_beta   90.00
_cell.angle_gamma   90.00
#
_symmetry.space_group_name_H-M   'P 1'
#
loop_
_entity.id
_entity.type
_entity.pdbx_description
1 polymer ?
#
loop_
_entity_poly.entity_id
_entity_poly.type
_entity_poly.pdbx_seq_one_letter_code
_entity_poly.pdbx_strand_id
1 'polypeptide(L)'
;MEAFTILLIIVAVAVVWVWIKKSQKNSRQQIANAPEPKLEQYHQAISASAQRLVEIINESLKIANESKNADTKVSRLDVAKKRLEELKKLSNEHPFIKLTQLAQVEQSIAELEQEFLQAQYREAAEGNMRGQELEKEDNIDAAILEYERLLEEGVDTPFTYRRLAIIYSKRKETDEELRVLRAAIKNLPVENSTHYQWFAERLAKKS
;
A
#
# COMPACT_ATOMS: atom_id res chain seq x y z
N MET A 1 -13.25 11.86 -13.10
CA MET A 1 -11.88 11.63 -12.58
C MET A 1 -11.28 10.54 -13.43
N GLU A 2 -10.33 10.92 -14.27
CA GLU A 2 -9.59 10.00 -15.14
C GLU A 2 -8.78 9.06 -14.25
N ALA A 3 -8.90 7.75 -14.44
CA ALA A 3 -8.11 6.77 -13.70
C ALA A 3 -6.64 6.94 -14.10
N PHE A 4 -5.81 7.46 -13.21
CA PHE A 4 -4.37 7.51 -13.40
C PHE A 4 -3.80 6.09 -13.36
N THR A 5 -3.71 5.43 -14.51
CA THR A 5 -2.91 4.22 -14.67
C THR A 5 -1.44 4.62 -14.65
N ILE A 6 -0.77 4.49 -13.51
CA ILE A 6 0.67 4.70 -13.39
C ILE A 6 1.36 3.43 -13.91
N LEU A 7 1.79 3.44 -15.17
CA LEU A 7 2.55 2.34 -15.75
C LEU A 7 4.04 2.69 -15.71
N LEU A 8 4.76 2.20 -14.71
CA LEU A 8 6.21 2.28 -14.67
C LEU A 8 6.79 1.24 -15.64
N ILE A 9 7.43 1.69 -16.72
CA ILE A 9 8.12 0.82 -17.68
C ILE A 9 9.63 0.93 -17.45
N ILE A 10 10.33 -0.19 -17.47
CA ILE A 10 11.80 -0.22 -17.51
C ILE A 10 12.23 -0.41 -18.96
N VAL A 11 13.10 0.46 -19.46
CA VAL A 11 13.75 0.27 -20.76
C VAL A 11 15.20 -0.11 -20.56
N ALA A 12 15.50 -1.39 -20.77
CA ALA A 12 16.88 -1.85 -20.94
C ALA A 12 17.32 -1.50 -22.36
N VAL A 13 18.30 -0.59 -22.48
CA VAL A 13 18.80 -0.17 -23.79
C VAL A 13 19.70 -1.26 -24.37
N ALA A 14 19.15 -2.12 -25.22
CA ALA A 14 19.92 -2.99 -26.11
C ALA A 14 20.20 -2.26 -27.43
N VAL A 15 21.09 -1.26 -27.42
CA VAL A 15 21.60 -0.64 -28.67
C VAL A 15 22.62 -1.60 -29.29
N VAL A 16 22.13 -2.64 -29.98
CA VAL A 16 22.99 -3.53 -30.79
C VAL A 16 22.38 -3.84 -32.16
N TRP A 17 21.11 -3.51 -32.42
CA TRP A 17 20.43 -4.01 -33.62
C TRP A 17 20.89 -3.41 -34.96
N VAL A 18 21.32 -2.15 -34.99
CA VAL A 18 21.61 -1.44 -36.26
C VAL A 18 23.01 -1.74 -36.82
N TRP A 19 23.95 -2.24 -36.00
CA TRP A 19 25.31 -2.58 -36.44
C TRP A 19 25.45 -4.01 -37.00
N ILE A 20 24.43 -4.86 -36.80
CA ILE A 20 24.50 -6.33 -37.06
C ILE A 20 24.47 -6.68 -38.56
N LYS A 21 23.85 -5.89 -39.42
CA LYS A 21 23.64 -6.30 -40.83
C LYS A 21 24.89 -6.20 -41.73
N LYS A 22 25.93 -5.47 -41.32
CA LYS A 22 27.18 -5.31 -42.10
C LYS A 22 28.33 -6.22 -41.64
N SER A 23 28.16 -6.95 -40.53
CA SER A 23 29.22 -7.73 -39.84
C SER A 23 29.34 -9.20 -40.28
N GLN A 24 28.34 -9.76 -40.97
CA GLN A 24 28.30 -11.20 -41.32
C GLN A 24 29.31 -11.68 -42.37
N LYS A 25 30.18 -10.82 -42.91
CA LYS A 25 31.22 -11.23 -43.87
C LYS A 25 32.59 -11.46 -43.21
N ASN A 26 32.78 -11.06 -41.96
CA ASN A 26 34.02 -11.25 -41.18
C ASN A 26 34.02 -12.52 -40.31
N SER A 27 33.04 -13.40 -40.50
CA SER A 27 32.62 -14.49 -39.61
C SER A 27 33.57 -15.68 -39.45
N ARG A 28 34.86 -15.57 -39.81
CA ARG A 28 35.86 -16.61 -39.49
C ARG A 28 36.93 -16.19 -38.47
N GLN A 29 37.04 -14.91 -38.14
CA GLN A 29 37.87 -14.45 -37.01
C GLN A 29 37.05 -14.12 -35.75
N GLN A 30 35.73 -14.31 -35.79
CA GLN A 30 34.78 -13.81 -34.79
C GLN A 30 34.38 -14.81 -33.69
N ILE A 31 35.20 -15.82 -33.39
CA ILE A 31 34.93 -16.73 -32.25
C ILE A 31 35.44 -16.13 -30.91
N ALA A 32 36.18 -15.03 -30.94
CA ALA A 32 36.75 -14.42 -29.72
C ALA A 32 35.86 -13.40 -29.00
N ASN A 33 34.70 -12.99 -29.55
CA ASN A 33 33.91 -11.87 -29.03
C ASN A 33 32.39 -12.16 -28.89
N ALA A 34 32.01 -13.39 -28.55
CA ALA A 34 30.66 -13.63 -28.03
C ALA A 34 30.60 -13.11 -26.57
N PRO A 35 29.65 -12.24 -26.18
CA PRO A 35 29.53 -11.83 -24.79
C PRO A 35 29.25 -13.08 -23.93
N GLU A 36 30.03 -13.27 -22.87
CA GLU A 36 29.98 -14.48 -22.06
C GLU A 36 28.56 -14.74 -21.52
N PRO A 37 28.02 -15.98 -21.60
CA PRO A 37 26.68 -16.35 -21.13
C PRO A 37 26.35 -15.91 -19.70
N LYS A 38 27.38 -15.71 -18.85
CA LYS A 38 27.26 -15.24 -17.48
C LYS A 38 26.81 -13.79 -17.37
N LEU A 39 27.25 -12.91 -18.27
CA LEU A 39 26.87 -11.49 -18.26
C LEU A 39 25.42 -11.30 -18.70
N GLU A 40 24.99 -12.07 -19.69
CA GLU A 40 23.59 -12.06 -20.14
C GLU A 40 22.64 -12.59 -19.06
N GLN A 41 22.97 -13.72 -18.43
CA GLN A 41 22.21 -14.26 -17.30
C GLN A 41 22.14 -13.28 -16.13
N TYR A 42 23.23 -12.56 -15.84
CA TYR A 42 23.25 -11.51 -14.83
C TYR A 42 22.28 -10.37 -15.16
N HIS A 43 22.34 -9.80 -16.37
CA HIS A 43 21.42 -8.74 -16.77
C HIS A 43 19.96 -9.20 -16.74
N GLN A 44 19.67 -10.43 -17.16
CA GLN A 44 18.34 -11.02 -17.10
C GLN A 44 17.84 -11.13 -15.66
N ALA A 45 18.67 -11.64 -14.75
CA ALA A 45 18.30 -11.79 -13.33
C ALA A 45 18.00 -10.45 -12.65
N ILE A 46 18.85 -9.43 -12.88
CA ILE A 46 18.64 -8.08 -12.36
C ILE A 46 17.38 -7.44 -12.96
N SER A 47 17.18 -7.58 -14.28
CA SER A 47 15.99 -7.05 -14.95
C SER A 47 14.71 -7.68 -14.42
N ALA A 48 14.69 -9.00 -14.20
CA ALA A 48 13.56 -9.70 -13.61
C ALA A 48 13.29 -9.23 -12.16
N SER A 49 14.34 -8.95 -11.39
CA SER A 49 14.19 -8.38 -10.04
C SER A 49 13.59 -6.98 -10.07
N ALA A 50 14.08 -6.12 -10.97
CA ALA A 50 13.56 -4.77 -11.14
C ALA A 50 12.08 -4.80 -11.57
N GLN A 51 11.72 -5.70 -12.48
CA GLN A 51 10.35 -5.87 -12.95
C GLN A 51 9.40 -6.30 -11.83
N ARG A 52 9.82 -7.22 -10.96
CA ARG A 52 9.03 -7.60 -9.77
C ARG A 52 8.79 -6.42 -8.82
N LEU A 53 9.81 -5.58 -8.60
CA LEU A 53 9.63 -4.38 -7.77
C LEU A 53 8.60 -3.43 -8.39
N VAL A 54 8.66 -3.22 -9.70
CA VAL A 54 7.68 -2.42 -10.45
C VAL A 54 6.26 -2.96 -10.29
N GLU A 55 6.06 -4.26 -10.44
CA GLU A 55 4.74 -4.90 -10.27
C GLU A 55 4.19 -4.66 -8.87
N ILE A 56 5.02 -4.84 -7.83
CA ILE A 56 4.61 -4.63 -6.44
C ILE A 56 4.26 -3.15 -6.19
N ILE A 57 5.04 -2.21 -6.74
CA ILE A 57 4.77 -0.77 -6.61
C ILE A 57 3.41 -0.44 -7.22
N ASN A 58 3.18 -0.83 -8.47
CA ASN A 58 1.95 -0.52 -9.18
C ASN A 58 0.72 -1.14 -8.50
N GLU A 59 0.80 -2.41 -8.11
CA GLU A 59 -0.28 -3.10 -7.39
C GLU A 59 -0.56 -2.42 -6.05
N SER A 60 0.50 -2.06 -5.30
CA SER A 60 0.36 -1.39 -4.02
C SER A 60 -0.27 0.00 -4.15
N LEU A 61 0.17 0.80 -5.13
CA LEU A 61 -0.42 2.12 -5.39
C LEU A 61 -1.88 2.01 -5.81
N LYS A 62 -2.22 1.02 -6.65
CA LYS A 62 -3.60 0.75 -7.05
C LYS A 62 -4.47 0.43 -5.84
N ILE A 63 -4.04 -0.50 -4.98
CA ILE A 63 -4.80 -0.86 -3.77
C ILE A 63 -4.91 0.34 -2.82
N ALA A 64 -3.84 1.13 -2.65
CA ALA A 64 -3.86 2.32 -1.81
C ALA A 64 -4.89 3.35 -2.30
N ASN A 65 -4.98 3.53 -3.61
CA ASN A 65 -5.93 4.44 -4.22
C ASN A 65 -7.39 3.92 -4.11
N GLU A 66 -7.62 2.65 -4.43
CA GLU A 66 -8.97 2.07 -4.55
C GLU A 66 -9.58 1.60 -3.22
N SER A 67 -8.77 1.31 -2.20
CA SER A 67 -9.26 0.85 -0.89
C SER A 67 -10.17 1.87 -0.24
N LYS A 68 -11.22 1.41 0.46
CA LYS A 68 -12.05 2.24 1.35
C LYS A 68 -11.58 2.20 2.82
N ASN A 69 -10.66 1.29 3.15
CA ASN A 69 -10.14 1.12 4.51
C ASN A 69 -8.82 1.89 4.67
N ALA A 70 -8.79 2.82 5.63
CA ALA A 70 -7.63 3.69 5.90
C ALA A 70 -6.34 2.90 6.19
N ASP A 71 -6.41 1.86 7.02
CA ASP A 71 -5.25 1.02 7.35
C ASP A 71 -4.63 0.39 6.09
N THR A 72 -5.48 -0.12 5.21
CA THR A 72 -5.08 -0.73 3.93
C THR A 72 -4.50 0.33 2.99
N LYS A 73 -5.09 1.53 2.93
CA LYS A 73 -4.56 2.64 2.16
C LYS A 73 -3.12 2.95 2.57
N VAL A 74 -2.92 3.21 3.87
CA VAL A 74 -1.63 3.61 4.46
C VAL A 74 -0.60 2.49 4.30
N SER A 75 -0.95 1.26 4.67
CA SER A 75 -0.03 0.11 4.57
C SER A 75 0.48 -0.12 3.15
N ARG A 76 -0.40 0.01 2.15
CA ARG A 76 -0.04 -0.20 0.75
C ARG A 76 0.80 0.94 0.19
N LEU A 77 0.52 2.19 0.59
CA LEU A 77 1.38 3.32 0.25
C LEU A 77 2.79 3.14 0.83
N ASP A 78 2.92 2.70 2.08
CA ASP A 78 4.22 2.44 2.70
C ASP A 78 4.98 1.30 2.00
N VAL A 79 4.29 0.23 1.57
CA VAL A 79 4.89 -0.83 0.73
C VAL A 79 5.40 -0.26 -0.59
N ALA A 80 4.59 0.53 -1.31
CA ALA A 80 4.99 1.13 -2.58
C ALA A 80 6.24 2.00 -2.43
N LYS A 81 6.27 2.88 -1.42
CA LYS A 81 7.42 3.73 -1.10
C LYS A 81 8.69 2.91 -0.82
N LYS A 82 8.59 1.88 0.01
CA LYS A 82 9.72 1.01 0.33
C LYS A 82 10.28 0.32 -0.91
N ARG A 83 9.42 -0.22 -1.77
CA ARG A 83 9.85 -0.89 -3.01
C ARG A 83 10.40 0.08 -4.05
N LEU A 84 9.91 1.31 -4.08
CA LEU A 84 10.46 2.36 -4.94
C LEU A 84 11.90 2.70 -4.55
N GLU A 85 12.20 2.81 -3.26
CA GLU A 85 13.58 3.03 -2.78
C GLU A 85 14.50 1.85 -3.13
N GLU A 86 14.02 0.61 -2.99
CA GLU A 86 14.75 -0.59 -3.44
C GLU A 86 15.02 -0.55 -4.95
N LEU A 87 14.05 -0.12 -5.76
CA LEU A 87 14.20 -0.01 -7.22
C LEU A 87 15.18 1.10 -7.62
N LYS A 88 15.14 2.25 -6.94
CA LYS A 88 16.09 3.36 -7.14
C LYS A 88 17.52 2.92 -6.83
N LYS A 89 17.71 2.20 -5.72
CA LYS A 89 19.00 1.60 -5.36
C LYS A 89 19.47 0.62 -6.44
N LEU A 90 18.61 -0.28 -6.89
CA LEU A 90 18.94 -1.26 -7.94
C LEU A 90 19.34 -0.57 -9.26
N SER A 91 18.65 0.50 -9.65
CA SER A 91 18.99 1.29 -10.85
C SER A 91 20.33 2.02 -10.72
N ASN A 92 20.63 2.55 -9.53
CA ASN A 92 21.93 3.19 -9.26
C ASN A 92 23.10 2.19 -9.29
N GLU A 93 22.90 0.98 -8.76
CA GLU A 93 23.90 -0.10 -8.79
C GLU A 93 24.07 -0.72 -10.18
N HIS A 94 23.07 -0.57 -11.05
CA HIS A 94 23.01 -1.20 -12.37
C HIS A 94 22.60 -0.19 -13.45
N PRO A 95 23.55 0.60 -14.01
CA PRO A 95 23.25 1.71 -14.94
C PRO A 95 22.52 1.32 -16.24
N PHE A 96 22.47 0.02 -16.57
CA PHE A 96 21.67 -0.47 -17.70
C PHE A 96 20.16 -0.51 -17.40
N ILE A 97 19.77 -0.46 -16.13
CA ILE A 97 18.38 -0.28 -15.67
C ILE A 97 18.07 1.21 -15.68
N LYS A 98 17.19 1.63 -16.60
CA LYS A 98 16.70 3.01 -16.68
C LYS A 98 15.24 3.10 -16.28
N LEU A 99 14.96 3.98 -15.32
CA LEU A 99 13.60 4.28 -14.86
C LEU A 99 13.02 5.41 -15.71
N THR A 100 11.97 5.15 -16.50
CA THR A 100 11.43 6.15 -17.45
C THR A 100 10.28 6.98 -16.89
N GLN A 101 9.66 6.56 -15.78
CA GLN A 101 8.48 7.20 -15.19
C GLN A 101 8.68 7.54 -13.71
N LEU A 102 9.93 7.63 -13.24
CA LEU A 102 10.24 7.84 -11.81
C LEU A 102 9.55 9.09 -11.27
N ALA A 103 9.71 10.23 -11.94
CA ALA A 103 9.13 11.50 -11.50
C ALA A 103 7.58 11.44 -11.41
N GLN A 104 6.92 10.77 -12.35
CA GLN A 104 5.46 10.62 -12.33
C GLN A 104 5.00 9.77 -11.15
N VAL A 105 5.73 8.70 -10.84
CA VAL A 105 5.41 7.80 -9.73
C VAL A 105 5.64 8.51 -8.39
N GLU A 106 6.74 9.24 -8.26
CA GLU A 106 7.02 10.06 -7.07
C GLU A 106 5.96 11.14 -6.86
N GLN A 107 5.50 11.78 -7.94
CA GLN A 107 4.41 12.75 -7.91
C GLN A 107 3.10 12.10 -7.44
N SER A 108 2.72 10.93 -7.97
CA SER A 108 1.50 10.23 -7.54
C SER A 108 1.57 9.74 -6.09
N ILE A 109 2.75 9.35 -5.60
CA ILE A 109 2.95 9.06 -4.18
C ILE A 109 2.71 10.32 -3.35
N ALA A 110 3.29 11.47 -3.75
CA ALA A 110 3.12 12.72 -3.03
C ALA A 110 1.64 13.18 -3.00
N GLU A 111 0.90 13.00 -4.10
CA GLU A 111 -0.53 13.29 -4.16
C GLU A 111 -1.34 12.42 -3.18
N LEU A 112 -1.08 11.11 -3.15
CA LEU A 112 -1.70 10.20 -2.18
C LEU A 112 -1.33 10.55 -0.74
N GLU A 113 -0.08 10.94 -0.48
CA GLU A 113 0.34 11.38 0.86
C GLU A 113 -0.42 12.62 1.31
N GLN A 114 -0.62 13.60 0.42
CA GLN A 114 -1.41 14.79 0.72
C GLN A 114 -2.89 14.46 0.93
N GLU A 115 -3.48 13.62 0.08
CA GLU A 115 -4.85 13.13 0.27
C GLU A 115 -5.00 12.45 1.64
N PHE A 116 -4.08 11.54 1.99
CA PHE A 116 -4.16 10.75 3.22
C PHE A 116 -3.96 11.61 4.46
N LEU A 117 -3.12 12.66 4.36
CA LEU A 117 -2.95 13.64 5.41
C LEU A 117 -4.23 14.45 5.63
N GLN A 118 -4.85 14.94 4.54
CA GLN A 118 -6.11 15.70 4.61
C GLN A 118 -7.27 14.85 5.16
N ALA A 119 -7.31 13.58 4.78
CA ALA A 119 -8.33 12.64 5.25
C ALA A 119 -7.99 11.97 6.59
N GLN A 120 -6.86 12.32 7.21
CA GLN A 120 -6.37 11.77 8.48
C GLN A 120 -6.24 10.24 8.51
N TYR A 121 -6.07 9.60 7.35
CA TYR A 121 -5.99 8.13 7.25
C TYR A 121 -4.79 7.56 8.00
N ARG A 122 -3.67 8.29 8.02
CA ARG A 122 -2.47 7.86 8.76
C ARG A 122 -2.71 7.83 10.26
N GLU A 123 -3.33 8.87 10.80
CA GLU A 123 -3.64 8.93 12.23
C GLU A 123 -4.62 7.82 12.64
N ALA A 124 -5.65 7.59 11.82
CA ALA A 124 -6.60 6.50 12.04
C ALA A 124 -5.93 5.12 12.04
N ALA A 125 -5.07 4.86 11.05
CA ALA A 125 -4.35 3.60 10.93
C ALA A 125 -3.36 3.38 12.09
N GLU A 126 -2.60 4.40 12.45
CA GLU A 126 -1.60 4.33 13.51
C GLU A 126 -2.26 4.20 14.89
N GLY A 127 -3.34 4.93 15.17
CA GLY A 127 -4.13 4.76 16.40
C GLY A 127 -4.72 3.36 16.51
N ASN A 128 -5.22 2.78 15.41
CA ASN A 128 -5.72 1.41 15.39
C ASN A 128 -4.64 0.37 15.68
N MET A 129 -3.45 0.55 15.09
CA MET A 129 -2.30 -0.31 15.38
C MET A 129 -1.87 -0.20 16.84
N ARG A 130 -1.79 1.02 17.40
CA ARG A 130 -1.47 1.25 18.82
C ARG A 130 -2.47 0.56 19.74
N GLY A 131 -3.77 0.79 19.52
CA GLY A 131 -4.83 0.12 20.27
C GLY A 131 -4.72 -1.40 20.21
N GLN A 132 -4.49 -1.96 19.03
CA GLN A 132 -4.38 -3.42 18.87
C GLN A 132 -3.14 -3.99 19.57
N GLU A 133 -2.02 -3.28 19.57
CA GLU A 133 -0.81 -3.72 20.28
C GLU A 133 -1.03 -3.70 21.80
N LEU A 134 -1.64 -2.64 22.33
CA LEU A 134 -2.02 -2.55 23.74
C LEU A 134 -2.97 -3.68 24.15
N GLU A 135 -3.90 -4.08 23.29
CA GLU A 135 -4.75 -5.26 23.54
C GLU A 135 -3.96 -6.58 23.61
N LYS A 136 -2.90 -6.74 22.82
CA LYS A 136 -2.02 -7.93 22.89
C LYS A 136 -1.19 -7.94 24.17
N GLU A 137 -0.84 -6.77 24.67
CA GLU A 137 -0.13 -6.58 25.94
C GLU A 137 -1.06 -6.66 27.17
N ASP A 138 -2.35 -6.97 26.98
CA ASP A 138 -3.40 -6.98 28.01
C ASP A 138 -3.63 -5.61 28.69
N ASN A 139 -3.14 -4.53 28.08
CA ASN A 139 -3.34 -3.16 28.54
C ASN A 139 -4.65 -2.57 27.95
N ILE A 140 -5.77 -3.17 28.35
CA ILE A 140 -7.09 -2.89 27.76
C ILE A 140 -7.54 -1.44 27.99
N ASP A 141 -7.23 -0.83 29.14
CA ASP A 141 -7.61 0.57 29.41
C ASP A 141 -6.91 1.55 28.46
N ALA A 142 -5.60 1.35 28.23
CA ALA A 142 -4.87 2.16 27.27
C ALA A 142 -5.37 1.93 25.84
N ALA A 143 -5.74 0.70 25.48
CA ALA A 143 -6.33 0.41 24.17
C ALA A 143 -7.66 1.15 23.97
N ILE A 144 -8.52 1.20 25.00
CA ILE A 144 -9.76 1.98 24.97
C ILE A 144 -9.46 3.46 24.74
N LEU A 145 -8.47 4.04 25.43
CA LEU A 145 -8.11 5.45 25.26
C LEU A 145 -7.71 5.77 23.81
N GLU A 146 -6.91 4.92 23.17
CA GLU A 146 -6.54 5.11 21.76
C GLU A 146 -7.75 5.03 20.83
N TYR A 147 -8.61 4.02 21.02
CA TYR A 147 -9.79 3.87 20.16
C TYR A 147 -10.86 4.95 20.40
N GLU A 148 -11.07 5.41 21.64
CA GLU A 148 -12.00 6.50 21.95
C GLU A 148 -11.52 7.82 21.36
N ARG A 149 -10.21 8.10 21.41
CA ARG A 149 -9.65 9.27 20.72
C ARG A 149 -9.96 9.26 19.23
N LEU A 150 -9.79 8.11 18.56
CA LEU A 150 -10.16 7.94 17.15
C LEU A 150 -11.67 8.11 16.92
N LEU A 151 -12.51 7.59 17.84
CA LEU A 151 -13.95 7.78 17.77
C LEU A 151 -14.34 9.26 17.86
N GLU A 152 -13.72 10.01 18.76
CA GLU A 152 -13.94 11.46 18.96
C GLU A 152 -13.48 12.28 17.75
N GLU A 153 -12.38 11.89 17.12
CA GLU A 153 -11.90 12.46 15.86
C GLU A 153 -12.83 12.14 14.68
N GLY A 154 -13.76 11.20 14.84
CA GLY A 154 -14.76 10.86 13.83
C GLY A 154 -14.18 10.11 12.62
N VAL A 155 -13.06 9.41 12.79
CA VAL A 155 -12.42 8.71 11.68
C VAL A 155 -13.31 7.58 11.13
N ASP A 156 -13.45 7.50 9.81
CA ASP A 156 -14.22 6.44 9.13
C ASP A 156 -13.45 5.12 9.14
N THR A 157 -13.46 4.45 10.30
CA THR A 157 -12.77 3.18 10.50
C THR A 157 -13.67 2.17 11.23
N PRO A 158 -14.32 1.25 10.48
CA PRO A 158 -15.13 0.18 11.08
C PRO A 158 -14.40 -0.66 12.13
N PHE A 159 -13.07 -0.76 12.01
CA PHE A 159 -12.23 -1.48 12.97
C PHE A 159 -12.35 -0.88 14.38
N THR A 160 -12.13 0.42 14.53
CA THR A 160 -12.19 1.17 15.80
C THR A 160 -13.51 0.92 16.53
N TYR A 161 -14.62 1.20 15.86
CA TYR A 161 -15.96 1.03 16.43
C TYR A 161 -16.24 -0.42 16.85
N ARG A 162 -15.77 -1.39 16.05
CA ARG A 162 -15.96 -2.80 16.36
C ARG A 162 -15.14 -3.24 17.57
N ARG A 163 -13.90 -2.76 17.70
CA ARG A 163 -13.05 -3.06 18.86
C ARG A 163 -13.66 -2.52 20.14
N LEU A 164 -14.03 -1.23 20.17
CA LEU A 164 -14.71 -0.61 21.30
C LEU A 164 -15.98 -1.35 21.70
N ALA A 165 -16.87 -1.65 20.74
CA ALA A 165 -18.11 -2.39 21.04
C ALA A 165 -17.84 -3.78 21.65
N ILE A 166 -16.80 -4.49 21.20
CA ILE A 166 -16.41 -5.78 21.78
C ILE A 166 -15.85 -5.61 23.19
N ILE A 167 -14.98 -4.62 23.41
CA ILE A 167 -14.34 -4.38 24.71
C ILE A 167 -15.41 -4.00 25.75
N TYR A 168 -16.26 -3.03 25.46
CA TYR A 168 -17.35 -2.61 26.34
C TYR A 168 -18.34 -3.74 26.62
N SER A 169 -18.66 -4.56 25.61
CA SER A 169 -19.48 -5.76 25.81
C SER A 169 -18.86 -6.75 26.80
N LYS A 170 -17.55 -6.97 26.74
CA LYS A 170 -16.84 -7.88 27.66
C LYS A 170 -16.80 -7.34 29.09
N ARG A 171 -16.70 -6.01 29.24
CA ARG A 171 -16.75 -5.30 30.53
C ARG A 171 -18.17 -5.14 31.09
N LYS A 172 -19.19 -5.51 30.31
CA LYS A 172 -20.62 -5.31 30.63
C LYS A 172 -21.03 -3.84 30.74
N GLU A 173 -20.25 -2.95 30.12
CA GLU A 173 -20.51 -1.51 30.03
C GLU A 173 -21.49 -1.25 28.88
N THR A 174 -22.77 -1.55 29.13
CA THR A 174 -23.80 -1.60 28.08
C THR A 174 -24.08 -0.23 27.45
N ASP A 175 -24.07 0.84 28.26
CA ASP A 175 -24.33 2.19 27.78
C ASP A 175 -23.22 2.69 26.83
N GLU A 176 -21.96 2.40 27.16
CA GLU A 176 -20.82 2.73 26.31
C GLU A 176 -20.83 1.95 25.00
N GLU A 177 -21.15 0.66 25.06
CA GLU A 177 -21.33 -0.13 23.85
C GLU A 177 -22.43 0.46 22.95
N LEU A 178 -23.60 0.82 23.51
CA LEU A 178 -24.68 1.44 22.74
C LEU A 178 -24.27 2.80 22.15
N ARG A 179 -23.50 3.62 22.88
CA ARG A 179 -22.94 4.89 22.37
C ARG A 179 -22.07 4.65 21.14
N VAL A 180 -21.14 3.70 21.23
CA VAL A 180 -20.23 3.35 20.13
C VAL A 180 -20.99 2.81 18.92
N LEU A 181 -21.96 1.92 19.12
CA LEU A 181 -22.77 1.37 18.02
C LEU A 181 -23.55 2.47 17.28
N ARG A 182 -24.12 3.43 18.02
CA ARG A 182 -24.81 4.59 17.42
C ARG A 182 -23.85 5.51 16.68
N ALA A 183 -22.66 5.76 17.24
CA ALA A 183 -21.63 6.54 16.57
C ALA A 183 -21.18 5.88 15.25
N ALA A 184 -20.99 4.56 15.25
CA ALA A 184 -20.63 3.79 14.07
C ALA A 184 -21.69 3.93 12.96
N ILE A 185 -22.97 3.76 13.28
CA ILE A 185 -24.07 3.88 12.31
C ILE A 185 -24.18 5.30 11.73
N LYS A 186 -23.85 6.32 12.52
CA LYS A 186 -23.86 7.72 12.08
C LYS A 186 -22.72 8.05 11.12
N ASN A 187 -21.53 7.52 11.40
CA ASN A 187 -20.30 7.92 10.71
C ASN A 187 -19.93 7.00 9.54
N LEU A 188 -20.39 5.74 9.54
CA LEU A 188 -20.10 4.80 8.47
C LEU A 188 -21.10 4.95 7.31
N PRO A 189 -20.64 5.01 6.05
CA PRO A 189 -21.53 5.09 4.90
C PRO A 189 -22.43 3.84 4.81
N VAL A 190 -23.72 4.04 4.57
CA VAL A 190 -24.74 2.97 4.50
C VAL A 190 -24.45 2.02 3.34
N GLU A 191 -23.81 2.52 2.29
CA GLU A 191 -23.40 1.77 1.11
C GLU A 191 -22.24 0.79 1.41
N ASN A 192 -21.62 0.86 2.60
CA ASN A 192 -20.58 -0.06 3.08
C ASN A 192 -21.23 -1.31 3.73
N SER A 193 -21.71 -2.19 2.86
CA SER A 193 -22.72 -3.22 3.06
C SER A 193 -22.36 -4.46 3.92
N THR A 194 -21.42 -4.38 4.87
CA THR A 194 -21.21 -5.49 5.83
C THR A 194 -20.90 -4.99 7.23
N HIS A 195 -20.03 -3.99 7.35
CA HIS A 195 -19.73 -3.39 8.65
C HIS A 195 -20.93 -2.64 9.23
N TYR A 196 -21.60 -1.82 8.40
CA TYR A 196 -22.81 -1.13 8.80
C TYR A 196 -23.88 -2.10 9.33
N GLN A 197 -24.13 -3.19 8.61
CA GLN A 197 -25.08 -4.23 9.01
C GLN A 197 -24.72 -4.85 10.37
N TRP A 198 -23.43 -5.15 10.59
CA TRP A 198 -22.98 -5.69 11.88
C TRP A 198 -23.31 -4.74 13.04
N PHE A 199 -23.09 -3.43 12.88
CA PHE A 199 -23.42 -2.45 13.91
C PHE A 199 -24.94 -2.31 14.12
N ALA A 200 -25.71 -2.24 13.04
CA ALA A 200 -27.17 -2.11 13.08
C ALA A 200 -27.83 -3.33 13.75
N GLU A 201 -27.46 -4.55 13.35
CA GLU A 201 -27.99 -5.77 13.95
C GLU A 201 -27.62 -5.91 15.43
N ARG A 202 -26.39 -5.53 15.79
CA ARG A 202 -25.93 -5.58 17.18
C ARG A 202 -26.66 -4.56 18.04
N LEU A 203 -26.92 -3.37 17.52
CA LEU A 203 -27.72 -2.34 18.19
C LEU A 203 -29.15 -2.83 18.42
N ALA A 204 -29.80 -3.39 17.39
CA ALA A 204 -31.17 -3.88 17.48
C ALA A 204 -31.36 -5.03 18.48
N LYS A 205 -30.31 -5.84 18.75
CA LYS A 205 -30.34 -6.90 19.76
C LYS A 205 -30.21 -6.39 21.20
N LYS A 206 -29.82 -5.13 21.38
CA LYS A 206 -29.52 -4.52 22.70
C LYS A 206 -30.49 -3.42 23.10
N SER A 207 -31.25 -2.87 22.14
CA SER A 207 -32.40 -1.98 22.35
C SER A 207 -33.67 -2.75 22.65
#